data_AF-A0A7J7M3I6-F1
#
_entry.id   AF-A0A7J7M3I6-F1
#
_cell.length_a   1.000
_cell.length_b   1.000
_cell.length_c   1.000
_cell.angle_alpha   90.00
_cell.angle_beta   90.00
_cell.angle_gamma   90.00
#
_symmetry.space_group_name_H-M   'P 1'
#
loop_
_entity.id
_entity.type
_entity.pdbx_description
1 polymer ?
#
loop_
_entity_poly.entity_id
_entity_poly.type
_entity_poly.pdbx_seq_one_letter_code
_entity_poly.pdbx_strand_id
1 'polypeptide(L)'
;MASPAVPFFLLLLFAILSNTFADPDLLQDTCVADLSSGVTINGFVCKPSNNVSANDFFFNGLKNPGFVNNSLGSLVTAANVLMIPGLNTLGVSLARVDYAPGGVNPPHTHPRATEIVFVLKGKLDVGFITTANVLISRTIKVGEVFTFPKGLVHFQKNNGVGNAAVIAAFNSQLPGTQTIAATLFAACPPVPNNVLAKAFQIGTKEVEKIKSRLAPKK
;
A
#
# COMPACT_ATOMS: atom_id res chain seq x y z
N MET A 1 -46.19 35.30 -0.07
CA MET A 1 -46.14 33.93 0.50
C MET A 1 -45.11 33.15 -0.31
N ALA A 2 -43.89 33.00 0.21
CA ALA A 2 -42.85 32.21 -0.44
C ALA A 2 -43.06 30.73 -0.06
N SER A 3 -43.09 29.86 -1.07
CA SER A 3 -43.36 28.42 -0.88
C SER A 3 -42.22 27.73 -0.12
N PRO A 4 -42.51 26.93 0.93
CA PRO A 4 -41.50 26.27 1.76
C PRO A 4 -40.86 25.04 1.08
N ALA A 5 -41.13 24.80 -0.21
CA ALA A 5 -40.64 23.63 -0.95
C ALA A 5 -39.23 23.79 -1.53
N VAL A 6 -38.73 25.03 -1.68
CA VAL A 6 -37.42 25.32 -2.28
C VAL A 6 -36.21 24.89 -1.42
N PRO A 7 -36.20 25.00 -0.07
CA PRO A 7 -35.03 24.64 0.72
C PRO A 7 -34.84 23.13 0.90
N PHE A 8 -35.86 22.30 0.64
CA PHE A 8 -35.77 20.85 0.80
C PHE A 8 -35.10 20.16 -0.40
N PHE A 9 -35.26 20.72 -1.61
CA PHE A 9 -34.65 20.19 -2.83
C PHE A 9 -33.13 20.45 -2.89
N LEU A 10 -32.66 21.56 -2.31
CA LEU A 10 -31.22 21.88 -2.20
C LEU A 10 -30.48 20.99 -1.19
N LEU A 11 -31.15 20.51 -0.13
CA LEU A 11 -30.55 19.59 0.84
C LEU A 11 -30.39 18.16 0.28
N LEU A 12 -31.28 17.71 -0.61
CA LEU A 12 -31.16 16.38 -1.24
C LEU A 12 -30.00 16.32 -2.26
N LEU A 13 -29.68 17.44 -2.93
CA LEU A 13 -28.59 17.49 -3.91
C LEU A 13 -27.20 17.41 -3.26
N PHE A 14 -27.06 17.87 -2.01
CA PHE A 14 -25.80 17.79 -1.26
C PHE A 14 -25.54 16.43 -0.59
N ALA A 15 -26.56 15.56 -0.51
CA ALA A 15 -26.45 14.25 0.14
C ALA A 15 -25.89 13.12 -0.76
N ILE A 16 -25.68 13.37 -2.07
CA ILE A 16 -25.23 12.35 -3.04
C ILE A 16 -23.69 12.30 -3.19
N LEU A 17 -22.94 13.22 -2.57
CA LEU A 17 -21.49 13.31 -2.75
C LEU A 17 -20.65 12.84 -1.55
N SER A 18 -21.25 12.20 -0.56
CA SER A 18 -20.52 11.56 0.53
C SER A 18 -19.95 10.20 0.12
N ASN A 19 -19.36 10.10 -1.06
CA ASN A 19 -18.70 8.87 -1.43
C ASN A 19 -17.29 8.87 -0.84
N THR A 20 -17.09 8.04 0.17
CA THR A 20 -15.76 7.62 0.63
C THR A 20 -15.13 6.74 -0.44
N PHE A 21 -14.76 7.30 -1.59
CA PHE A 21 -14.30 6.47 -2.70
C PHE A 21 -12.90 5.91 -2.41
N ALA A 22 -12.79 4.60 -2.63
CA ALA A 22 -11.54 3.94 -2.96
C ALA A 22 -11.17 4.32 -4.40
N ASP A 23 -10.77 3.36 -5.23
CA ASP A 23 -10.65 3.60 -6.67
C ASP A 23 -12.05 3.87 -7.29
N PRO A 24 -12.16 4.69 -8.36
CA PRO A 24 -13.41 4.89 -9.08
C PRO A 24 -13.91 3.58 -9.71
N ASP A 25 -15.24 3.40 -9.77
CA ASP A 25 -15.84 2.28 -10.48
C ASP A 25 -15.57 2.36 -12.00
N LEU A 26 -15.43 1.19 -12.63
CA LEU A 26 -15.27 1.07 -14.08
C LEU A 26 -16.55 1.51 -14.82
N LEU A 27 -16.36 2.12 -16.00
CA LEU A 27 -17.45 2.55 -16.89
C LEU A 27 -17.62 1.66 -18.12
N GLN A 28 -16.75 0.67 -18.29
CA GLN A 28 -16.72 -0.30 -19.39
C GLN A 28 -15.98 -1.56 -18.94
N ASP A 29 -16.20 -2.69 -19.61
CA ASP A 29 -15.67 -4.00 -19.20
C ASP A 29 -14.15 -4.00 -18.93
N THR A 30 -13.37 -3.33 -19.78
CA THR A 30 -11.91 -3.23 -19.61
C THR A 30 -11.35 -1.88 -20.05
N CYS A 31 -10.30 -1.40 -19.37
CA CYS A 31 -9.51 -0.23 -19.75
C CYS A 31 -8.03 -0.50 -19.40
N VAL A 32 -7.34 -1.28 -20.22
CA VAL A 32 -5.92 -1.62 -19.98
C VAL A 32 -5.07 -0.36 -19.95
N ALA A 33 -4.29 -0.13 -18.89
CA ALA A 33 -3.42 1.04 -18.78
C ALA A 33 -2.41 1.12 -19.93
N ASP A 34 -2.38 2.26 -20.62
CA ASP A 34 -1.27 2.64 -21.49
C ASP A 34 -0.19 3.34 -20.67
N LEU A 35 0.75 2.53 -20.18
CA LEU A 35 1.89 3.00 -19.39
C LEU A 35 2.91 3.81 -20.21
N SER A 36 2.76 3.87 -21.54
CA SER A 36 3.65 4.63 -22.44
C SER A 36 3.11 6.01 -22.81
N SER A 37 1.86 6.29 -22.48
CA SER A 37 1.23 7.57 -22.80
C SER A 37 1.85 8.73 -22.00
N GLY A 38 2.06 9.86 -22.67
CA GLY A 38 2.48 11.12 -22.05
C GLY A 38 1.33 11.92 -21.43
N VAL A 39 0.09 11.43 -21.53
CA VAL A 39 -1.10 12.13 -21.00
C VAL A 39 -1.32 11.75 -19.54
N THR A 40 -1.38 12.76 -18.67
CA THR A 40 -1.64 12.57 -17.23
C THR A 40 -3.12 12.73 -16.92
N ILE A 41 -3.72 11.69 -16.30
CA ILE A 41 -5.07 11.70 -15.75
C ILE A 41 -5.07 11.05 -14.35
N ASN A 42 -6.21 11.07 -13.65
CA ASN A 42 -6.36 10.25 -12.44
C ASN A 42 -6.46 8.77 -12.84
N GLY A 43 -5.40 8.00 -12.57
CA GLY A 43 -5.24 6.64 -13.08
C GLY A 43 -4.39 6.61 -14.34
N PHE A 44 -4.82 5.86 -15.36
CA PHE A 44 -4.10 5.72 -16.63
C PHE A 44 -5.07 5.78 -17.80
N VAL A 45 -4.65 6.42 -18.89
CA VAL A 45 -5.37 6.33 -20.17
C VAL A 45 -5.41 4.87 -20.64
N CYS A 46 -6.48 4.49 -21.34
CA CYS A 46 -6.63 3.13 -21.84
C CYS A 46 -5.88 2.93 -23.17
N LYS A 47 -5.28 1.76 -23.37
CA LYS A 47 -4.86 1.30 -24.70
C LYS A 47 -6.07 1.13 -25.62
N PRO A 48 -5.91 1.23 -26.96
CA PRO A 48 -6.95 0.88 -27.91
C PRO A 48 -7.45 -0.56 -27.73
N SER A 49 -8.77 -0.76 -27.83
CA SER A 49 -9.42 -2.07 -27.57
C SER A 49 -8.95 -3.19 -28.48
N ASN A 50 -8.51 -2.87 -29.71
CA ASN A 50 -7.94 -3.83 -30.66
C ASN A 50 -6.52 -4.31 -30.30
N ASN A 51 -5.88 -3.72 -29.30
CA ASN A 51 -4.54 -4.05 -28.82
C ASN A 51 -4.56 -4.63 -27.39
N VAL A 52 -5.73 -5.08 -26.93
CA VAL A 52 -5.92 -5.74 -25.63
C VAL A 52 -5.80 -7.26 -25.80
N SER A 53 -5.08 -7.91 -24.90
CA SER A 53 -4.83 -9.36 -24.93
C SER A 53 -4.83 -9.97 -23.53
N ALA A 54 -4.84 -11.31 -23.44
CA ALA A 54 -4.72 -12.01 -22.17
C ALA A 54 -3.42 -11.66 -21.40
N ASN A 55 -2.35 -11.30 -22.12
CA ASN A 55 -1.09 -10.91 -21.50
C ASN A 55 -1.20 -9.60 -20.69
N ASP A 56 -2.15 -8.72 -21.01
CA ASP A 56 -2.37 -7.49 -20.25
C ASP A 56 -2.97 -7.75 -18.86
N PHE A 57 -3.57 -8.92 -18.65
CA PHE A 57 -4.20 -9.35 -17.39
C PHE A 57 -3.41 -10.43 -16.65
N PHE A 58 -2.25 -10.84 -17.20
CA PHE A 58 -1.45 -11.93 -16.66
C PHE A 58 -0.13 -11.45 -16.07
N PHE A 59 0.20 -12.00 -14.90
CA PHE A 59 1.52 -11.83 -14.30
C PHE A 59 1.90 -13.02 -13.45
N ASN A 60 3.05 -13.62 -13.74
CA ASN A 60 3.58 -14.78 -13.03
C ASN A 60 4.66 -14.41 -11.99
N GLY A 61 4.93 -13.13 -11.78
CA GLY A 61 6.02 -12.70 -10.88
C GLY A 61 5.80 -13.07 -9.41
N LEU A 62 4.57 -13.40 -9.00
CA LEU A 62 4.28 -13.88 -7.64
C LEU A 62 4.47 -15.41 -7.46
N LYS A 63 4.73 -16.15 -8.55
CA LYS A 63 4.79 -17.61 -8.56
C LYS A 63 5.85 -18.17 -7.60
N ASN A 64 7.04 -17.58 -7.61
CA ASN A 64 8.19 -18.06 -6.86
C ASN A 64 8.54 -17.07 -5.72
N PRO A 65 9.16 -17.56 -4.62
CA PRO A 65 9.74 -16.68 -3.61
C PRO A 65 10.75 -15.72 -4.22
N GLY A 66 10.68 -14.46 -3.82
CA GLY A 66 11.69 -13.48 -4.15
C GLY A 66 12.99 -13.71 -3.35
N PHE A 67 14.11 -13.25 -3.90
CA PHE A 67 15.41 -13.37 -3.24
C PHE A 67 15.60 -12.30 -2.16
N VAL A 68 15.48 -12.70 -0.90
CA VAL A 68 15.62 -11.80 0.26
C VAL A 68 17.10 -11.58 0.57
N ASN A 69 17.66 -10.47 0.09
CA ASN A 69 19.04 -10.06 0.36
C ASN A 69 19.12 -8.56 0.68
N ASN A 70 18.55 -8.17 1.82
CA ASN A 70 18.62 -6.81 2.33
C ASN A 70 18.59 -6.81 3.87
N SER A 71 18.92 -5.67 4.47
CA SER A 71 19.04 -5.53 5.92
C SER A 71 17.72 -5.66 6.69
N LEU A 72 16.58 -5.53 6.02
CA LEU A 72 15.27 -5.74 6.65
C LEU A 72 14.90 -7.23 6.68
N GLY A 73 15.52 -8.05 5.83
CA GLY A 73 15.21 -9.48 5.74
C GLY A 73 13.80 -9.75 5.19
N SER A 74 13.23 -8.83 4.43
CA SER A 74 11.97 -9.01 3.72
C SER A 74 12.03 -8.44 2.30
N LEU A 75 11.26 -8.98 1.38
CA LEU A 75 11.12 -8.46 0.02
C LEU A 75 9.65 -8.44 -0.38
N VAL A 76 9.19 -7.30 -0.88
CA VAL A 76 7.86 -7.12 -1.47
C VAL A 76 7.98 -7.22 -2.99
N THR A 77 7.24 -8.13 -3.60
CA THR A 77 7.05 -8.23 -5.05
C THR A 77 5.64 -7.77 -5.39
N ALA A 78 5.52 -6.59 -6.00
CA ALA A 78 4.23 -6.01 -6.34
C ALA A 78 3.59 -6.69 -7.56
N ALA A 79 2.26 -6.75 -7.56
CA ALA A 79 1.40 -7.12 -8.70
C ALA A 79 0.24 -6.13 -8.77
N ASN A 80 0.60 -4.86 -8.96
CA ASN A 80 -0.32 -3.72 -9.11
C ASN A 80 -0.44 -3.33 -10.59
N VAL A 81 -1.19 -2.26 -10.88
CA VAL A 81 -1.44 -1.79 -12.27
C VAL A 81 -0.18 -1.54 -13.11
N LEU A 82 0.97 -1.26 -12.47
CA LEU A 82 2.24 -1.08 -13.18
C LEU A 82 2.83 -2.41 -13.67
N MET A 83 2.48 -3.52 -13.03
CA MET A 83 2.90 -4.87 -13.39
C MET A 83 1.82 -5.63 -14.18
N ILE A 84 0.55 -5.30 -13.94
CA ILE A 84 -0.63 -5.87 -14.60
C ILE A 84 -1.48 -4.71 -15.13
N PRO A 85 -1.19 -4.18 -16.34
CA PRO A 85 -1.88 -3.02 -16.89
C PRO A 85 -3.40 -3.19 -16.98
N GLY A 86 -3.89 -4.42 -17.12
CA GLY A 86 -5.31 -4.77 -17.11
C GLY A 86 -6.04 -4.50 -15.79
N LEU A 87 -5.34 -4.25 -14.68
CA LEU A 87 -5.96 -3.87 -13.40
C LEU A 87 -6.51 -2.44 -13.39
N ASN A 88 -6.17 -1.62 -14.39
CA ASN A 88 -6.63 -0.25 -14.45
C ASN A 88 -8.17 -0.18 -14.48
N THR A 89 -8.74 0.67 -13.63
CA THR A 89 -10.18 0.83 -13.32
C THR A 89 -10.84 -0.31 -12.54
N LEU A 90 -10.12 -1.41 -12.22
CA LEU A 90 -10.71 -2.59 -11.57
C LEU A 90 -10.64 -2.58 -10.03
N GLY A 91 -10.01 -1.57 -9.44
CA GLY A 91 -10.04 -1.34 -7.98
C GLY A 91 -9.36 -2.42 -7.13
N VAL A 92 -8.49 -3.26 -7.69
CA VAL A 92 -7.80 -4.32 -6.96
C VAL A 92 -6.34 -4.47 -7.39
N SER A 93 -5.50 -4.96 -6.47
CA SER A 93 -4.15 -5.42 -6.77
C SER A 93 -3.66 -6.45 -5.77
N LEU A 94 -2.52 -7.08 -6.07
CA LEU A 94 -1.84 -8.01 -5.18
C LEU A 94 -0.39 -7.59 -4.91
N ALA A 95 0.20 -8.21 -3.89
CA ALA A 95 1.64 -8.32 -3.73
C ALA A 95 1.98 -9.66 -3.07
N ARG A 96 3.21 -10.13 -3.26
CA ARG A 96 3.80 -11.19 -2.47
C ARG A 96 4.85 -10.60 -1.55
N VAL A 97 4.93 -11.06 -0.32
CA VAL A 97 6.03 -10.69 0.59
C VAL A 97 6.71 -11.95 1.11
N ASP A 98 8.02 -12.02 0.92
CA ASP A 98 8.86 -13.11 1.42
C ASP A 98 9.78 -12.59 2.55
N TYR A 99 9.96 -13.40 3.59
CA TYR A 99 10.70 -13.04 4.80
C TYR A 99 11.75 -14.11 5.14
N ALA A 100 12.99 -13.69 5.35
CA ALA A 100 14.01 -14.52 6.00
C ALA A 100 13.67 -14.69 7.51
N PRO A 101 14.28 -15.65 8.23
CA PRO A 101 14.14 -15.71 9.69
C PRO A 101 14.63 -14.39 10.29
N GLY A 102 13.85 -13.82 11.20
CA GLY A 102 14.18 -12.50 11.76
C GLY A 102 13.75 -11.31 10.89
N GLY A 103 13.31 -11.54 9.64
CA GLY A 103 12.93 -10.50 8.70
C GLY A 103 11.71 -9.69 9.12
N VAL A 104 11.70 -8.40 8.77
CA VAL A 104 10.62 -7.44 9.06
C VAL A 104 10.21 -6.71 7.79
N ASN A 105 8.90 -6.63 7.54
CA ASN A 105 8.36 -5.57 6.71
C ASN A 105 8.03 -4.41 7.68
N PRO A 106 8.86 -3.34 7.70
CA PRO A 106 8.86 -2.34 8.76
C PRO A 106 7.53 -1.60 8.85
N PRO A 107 7.27 -0.83 9.93
CA PRO A 107 6.09 0.02 10.02
C PRO A 107 5.87 0.85 8.75
N HIS A 108 4.73 0.64 8.10
CA HIS A 108 4.33 1.29 6.87
C HIS A 108 2.82 1.50 6.80
N THR A 109 2.35 2.26 5.82
CA THR A 109 0.93 2.48 5.55
C THR A 109 0.63 2.51 4.05
N HIS A 110 -0.60 2.14 3.71
CA HIS A 110 -1.18 2.25 2.37
C HIS A 110 -2.23 3.36 2.37
N PRO A 111 -1.92 4.55 1.80
CA PRO A 111 -2.82 5.70 1.88
C PRO A 111 -4.12 5.50 1.09
N ARG A 112 -4.14 4.59 0.11
CA ARG A 112 -5.28 4.42 -0.81
C ARG A 112 -6.03 3.11 -0.66
N ALA A 113 -5.51 2.12 0.08
CA ALA A 113 -6.13 0.81 0.19
C ALA A 113 -6.12 0.24 1.60
N THR A 114 -7.17 -0.52 1.92
CA THR A 114 -7.15 -1.58 2.93
C THR A 114 -6.35 -2.75 2.37
N GLU A 115 -5.62 -3.44 3.22
CA GLU A 115 -4.88 -4.65 2.89
C GLU A 115 -5.45 -5.85 3.63
N ILE A 116 -5.47 -7.01 2.97
CA ILE A 116 -5.65 -8.31 3.61
C ILE A 116 -4.49 -9.23 3.20
N VAL A 117 -3.89 -9.92 4.16
CA VAL A 117 -2.84 -10.92 3.89
C VAL A 117 -3.37 -12.33 4.09
N PHE A 118 -2.87 -13.26 3.28
CA PHE A 118 -3.03 -14.70 3.42
C PHE A 118 -1.65 -15.36 3.53
N VAL A 119 -1.42 -16.19 4.55
CA VAL A 119 -0.11 -16.81 4.78
C VAL A 119 0.11 -18.01 3.87
N LEU A 120 1.14 -17.93 3.02
CA LEU A 120 1.58 -19.01 2.14
C LEU A 120 2.54 -19.98 2.83
N LYS A 121 3.40 -19.48 3.71
CA LYS A 121 4.47 -20.25 4.34
C LYS A 121 4.84 -19.69 5.70
N GLY A 122 5.16 -20.58 6.64
CA GLY A 122 5.69 -20.21 7.95
C GLY A 122 4.63 -19.56 8.85
N LYS A 123 5.08 -18.62 9.69
CA LYS A 123 4.24 -17.82 10.57
C LYS A 123 4.79 -16.40 10.69
N LEU A 124 3.91 -15.44 10.93
CA LEU A 124 4.26 -14.03 11.07
C LEU A 124 3.56 -13.44 12.28
N ASP A 125 4.27 -12.60 13.02
CA ASP A 125 3.65 -11.66 13.94
C ASP A 125 3.26 -10.42 13.14
N VAL A 126 1.97 -10.11 13.13
CA VAL A 126 1.41 -8.98 12.39
C VAL A 126 0.66 -8.06 13.32
N GLY A 127 0.57 -6.78 12.96
CA GLY A 127 -0.28 -5.86 13.70
C GLY A 127 -0.38 -4.47 13.08
N PHE A 128 -1.44 -3.76 13.45
CA PHE A 128 -1.65 -2.36 13.11
C PHE A 128 -1.94 -1.52 14.36
N ILE A 129 -1.74 -0.22 14.24
CA ILE A 129 -1.93 0.74 15.31
C ILE A 129 -3.16 1.59 14.99
N THR A 130 -4.12 1.64 15.91
CA THR A 130 -5.31 2.49 15.77
C THR A 130 -4.95 3.96 15.98
N THR A 131 -5.85 4.88 15.58
CA THR A 131 -5.70 6.32 15.85
C THR A 131 -5.76 6.67 17.34
N ALA A 132 -6.23 5.74 18.19
CA ALA A 132 -6.15 5.82 19.65
C ALA A 132 -4.83 5.26 20.22
N ASN A 133 -3.84 4.99 19.36
CA ASN A 133 -2.53 4.41 19.71
C ASN A 133 -2.60 3.01 20.35
N VAL A 134 -3.62 2.22 19.99
CA VAL A 134 -3.75 0.83 20.44
C VAL A 134 -3.18 -0.11 19.38
N LEU A 135 -2.25 -0.97 19.79
CA LEU A 135 -1.74 -2.05 18.94
C LEU A 135 -2.74 -3.21 18.91
N ILE A 136 -3.22 -3.56 17.72
CA ILE A 136 -3.98 -4.79 17.46
C ILE A 136 -3.06 -5.74 16.70
N SER A 137 -2.70 -6.85 17.32
CA SER A 137 -1.71 -7.79 16.78
C SER A 137 -2.06 -9.25 17.01
N ARG A 138 -1.48 -10.12 16.17
CA ARG A 138 -1.65 -11.58 16.26
C ARG A 138 -0.48 -12.29 15.58
N THR A 139 -0.12 -13.48 16.06
CA THR A 139 0.67 -14.43 15.27
C THR A 139 -0.26 -15.19 14.34
N ILE A 140 -0.03 -15.09 13.03
CA ILE A 140 -0.75 -15.84 11.99
C ILE A 140 0.16 -16.90 11.36
N LYS A 141 -0.41 -18.04 10.99
CA LYS A 141 0.29 -19.18 10.35
C LYS A 141 -0.33 -19.53 9.00
N VAL A 142 0.32 -20.43 8.27
CA VAL A 142 -0.12 -20.91 6.94
C VAL A 142 -1.64 -21.15 6.89
N GLY A 143 -2.29 -20.57 5.88
CA GLY A 143 -3.73 -20.68 5.67
C GLY A 143 -4.58 -19.64 6.40
N GLU A 144 -4.00 -18.88 7.33
CA GLU A 144 -4.72 -17.83 8.07
C GLU A 144 -4.62 -16.47 7.37
N VAL A 145 -5.55 -15.58 7.72
CA VAL A 145 -5.67 -14.22 7.18
C VAL A 145 -5.57 -13.16 8.27
N PHE A 146 -5.15 -11.96 7.89
CA PHE A 146 -5.21 -10.77 8.74
C PHE A 146 -5.44 -9.51 7.90
N THR A 147 -6.22 -8.57 8.42
CA THR A 147 -6.63 -7.36 7.69
C THR A 147 -6.05 -6.11 8.33
N PHE A 148 -5.55 -5.20 7.51
CA PHE A 148 -5.01 -3.90 7.91
C PHE A 148 -5.90 -2.79 7.34
N PRO A 149 -6.58 -1.99 8.19
CA PRO A 149 -7.44 -0.91 7.71
C PRO A 149 -6.67 0.16 6.92
N LYS A 150 -7.31 0.69 5.87
CA LYS A 150 -6.75 1.75 5.01
C LYS A 150 -6.12 2.88 5.82
N GLY A 151 -4.89 3.24 5.46
CA GLY A 151 -4.16 4.36 6.06
C GLY A 151 -3.55 4.11 7.44
N LEU A 152 -3.86 2.98 8.12
CA LEU A 152 -3.26 2.71 9.43
C LEU A 152 -1.83 2.15 9.31
N VAL A 153 -0.96 2.59 10.23
CA VAL A 153 0.41 2.09 10.33
C VAL A 153 0.37 0.65 10.81
N HIS A 154 1.04 -0.23 10.08
CA HIS A 154 1.09 -1.65 10.38
C HIS A 154 2.44 -2.27 9.99
N PHE A 155 2.69 -3.50 10.43
CA PHE A 155 3.95 -4.22 10.18
C PHE A 155 3.73 -5.73 10.13
N GLN A 156 4.74 -6.44 9.63
CA GLN A 156 4.84 -7.89 9.76
C GLN A 156 6.28 -8.29 10.14
N LYS A 157 6.41 -9.27 11.02
CA LYS A 157 7.69 -9.78 11.52
C LYS A 157 7.72 -11.30 11.46
N ASN A 158 8.74 -11.85 10.81
CA ASN A 158 9.02 -13.28 10.88
C ASN A 158 9.82 -13.58 12.15
N ASN A 159 9.13 -14.07 13.17
CA ASN A 159 9.71 -14.64 14.39
C ASN A 159 9.71 -16.19 14.38
N GLY A 160 9.46 -16.80 13.22
CA GLY A 160 9.66 -18.23 13.00
C GLY A 160 11.14 -18.59 12.78
N VAL A 161 11.43 -19.89 12.85
CA VAL A 161 12.79 -20.43 12.64
C VAL A 161 13.16 -20.46 11.15
N GLY A 162 12.18 -20.63 10.26
CA GLY A 162 12.38 -20.69 8.82
C GLY A 162 11.81 -19.47 8.08
N ASN A 163 11.94 -19.48 6.75
CA ASN A 163 11.35 -18.45 5.90
C ASN A 163 9.81 -18.44 6.00
N ALA A 164 9.22 -17.26 5.89
CA ALA A 164 7.78 -17.05 5.83
C ALA A 164 7.39 -16.31 4.55
N ALA A 165 6.14 -16.42 4.12
CA ALA A 165 5.62 -15.70 2.96
C ALA A 165 4.11 -15.45 3.06
N VAL A 166 3.64 -14.35 2.49
CA VAL A 166 2.21 -13.99 2.35
C VAL A 166 1.88 -13.52 0.93
N ILE A 167 0.61 -13.64 0.56
CA ILE A 167 -0.01 -12.80 -0.48
C ILE A 167 -0.79 -11.70 0.23
N ALA A 168 -0.52 -10.46 -0.14
CA ALA A 168 -1.31 -9.29 0.22
C ALA A 168 -2.26 -8.95 -0.93
N ALA A 169 -3.51 -8.63 -0.62
CA ALA A 169 -4.50 -8.13 -1.55
C ALA A 169 -5.02 -6.77 -1.10
N PHE A 170 -5.28 -5.90 -2.06
CA PHE A 170 -5.64 -4.51 -1.83
C PHE A 170 -6.91 -4.15 -2.59
N ASN A 171 -7.76 -3.31 -2.02
CA ASN A 171 -8.92 -2.71 -2.70
C ASN A 171 -8.54 -1.42 -3.46
N SER A 172 -7.39 -1.44 -4.14
CA SER A 172 -6.96 -0.41 -5.08
C SER A 172 -6.01 -1.04 -6.10
N GLN A 173 -6.06 -0.59 -7.35
CA GLN A 173 -5.12 -0.92 -8.41
C GLN A 173 -3.70 -0.42 -8.10
N LEU A 174 -3.58 0.61 -7.26
CA LEU A 174 -2.31 1.23 -6.88
C LEU A 174 -2.34 1.75 -5.43
N PRO A 175 -2.20 0.86 -4.43
CA PRO A 175 -2.38 1.21 -3.01
C PRO A 175 -1.40 2.29 -2.52
N GLY A 176 -0.17 2.29 -3.07
CA GLY A 176 0.95 3.11 -2.61
C GLY A 176 1.47 2.66 -1.25
N THR A 177 2.73 2.94 -0.95
CA THR A 177 3.34 2.53 0.33
C THR A 177 4.18 3.66 0.89
N GLN A 178 3.99 3.98 2.16
CA GLN A 178 4.89 4.85 2.92
C GLN A 178 5.51 4.06 4.06
N THR A 179 6.79 3.70 3.91
CA THR A 179 7.57 3.13 5.00
C THR A 179 7.97 4.24 5.97
N ILE A 180 7.42 4.22 7.18
CA ILE A 180 7.45 5.37 8.11
C ILE A 180 8.87 5.89 8.36
N ALA A 181 9.82 4.99 8.64
CA ALA A 181 11.21 5.37 8.88
C ALA A 181 11.86 6.02 7.64
N ALA A 182 11.68 5.43 6.45
CA ALA A 182 12.23 5.98 5.21
C ALA A 182 11.57 7.32 4.84
N THR A 183 10.25 7.41 4.97
CA THR A 183 9.50 8.64 4.68
C THR A 183 9.94 9.80 5.58
N LEU A 184 10.20 9.56 6.87
CA LEU A 184 10.60 10.62 7.79
C LEU A 184 12.09 10.97 7.70
N PHE A 185 12.97 9.98 7.53
CA PHE A 185 14.42 10.18 7.65
C PHE A 185 15.20 10.10 6.33
N ALA A 186 14.58 9.67 5.23
CA ALA A 186 15.23 9.54 3.92
C ALA A 186 14.47 10.27 2.78
N ALA A 187 13.52 11.14 3.10
CA ALA A 187 12.84 11.99 2.10
C ALA A 187 13.81 12.86 1.31
N CYS A 188 13.43 13.21 0.08
CA CYS A 188 14.14 14.14 -0.79
C CYS A 188 13.15 15.18 -1.37
N PRO A 189 13.32 16.49 -1.07
CA PRO A 189 14.28 17.06 -0.11
C PRO A 189 14.04 16.55 1.34
N PRO A 190 15.07 16.54 2.20
CA PRO A 190 14.97 15.96 3.54
C PRO A 190 14.11 16.80 4.48
N VAL A 191 13.34 16.14 5.35
CA VAL A 191 12.61 16.80 6.44
C VAL A 191 13.62 17.56 7.34
N PRO A 192 13.40 18.83 7.69
CA PRO A 192 14.33 19.60 8.51
C PRO A 192 14.69 18.91 9.84
N ASN A 193 15.97 18.93 10.22
CA ASN A 193 16.44 18.23 11.42
C ASN A 193 15.75 18.70 12.71
N ASN A 194 15.43 19.99 12.81
CA ASN A 194 14.73 20.57 13.96
C ASN A 194 13.28 20.06 14.09
N VAL A 195 12.59 19.80 12.98
CA VAL A 195 11.24 19.22 12.98
C VAL A 195 11.28 17.80 13.56
N LEU A 196 12.20 16.96 13.06
CA LEU A 196 12.35 15.59 13.55
C LEU A 196 12.88 15.55 14.99
N ALA A 197 13.85 16.40 15.34
CA ALA A 197 14.37 16.50 16.70
C ALA A 197 13.26 16.83 17.69
N LYS A 198 12.40 17.80 17.36
CA LYS A 198 11.25 18.17 18.18
C LYS A 198 10.21 17.05 18.24
N ALA A 199 9.88 16.43 17.11
CA ALA A 199 8.86 15.37 17.03
C ALA A 199 9.27 14.10 17.80
N PHE A 200 10.54 13.70 17.69
CA PHE A 200 11.08 12.49 18.34
C PHE A 200 11.66 12.75 19.73
N GLN A 201 11.70 14.01 20.19
CA GLN A 201 12.26 14.43 21.47
C GLN A 201 13.73 14.02 21.64
N ILE A 202 14.52 14.15 20.57
CA ILE A 202 15.95 13.84 20.51
C ILE A 202 16.76 15.03 20.00
N GLY A 203 18.08 14.98 20.12
CA GLY A 203 18.96 16.00 19.54
C GLY A 203 19.06 15.88 18.00
N THR A 204 19.50 16.97 17.36
CA THR A 204 19.71 17.01 15.90
C THR A 204 20.82 16.06 15.44
N LYS A 205 21.83 15.81 16.28
CA LYS A 205 22.90 14.84 16.01
C LYS A 205 22.37 13.41 15.93
N GLU A 206 21.41 13.05 16.78
CA GLU A 206 20.74 11.75 16.74
C GLU A 206 19.88 11.63 15.48
N VAL A 207 19.16 12.69 15.09
CA VAL A 207 18.43 12.72 13.81
C VAL A 207 19.38 12.46 12.64
N GLU A 208 20.50 13.18 12.56
CA GLU A 208 21.51 13.00 11.51
C GLU A 208 22.07 11.57 11.48
N LYS A 209 22.31 10.98 12.66
CA LYS A 209 22.73 9.58 12.80
C LYS A 209 21.67 8.60 12.28
N ILE A 210 20.39 8.86 12.48
CA ILE A 210 19.31 8.02 11.92
C ILE A 210 19.26 8.19 10.40
N LYS A 211 19.30 9.43 9.90
CA LYS A 211 19.31 9.73 8.45
C LYS A 211 20.47 9.02 7.75
N SER A 212 21.67 9.04 8.31
CA SER A 212 22.84 8.38 7.70
C SER A 212 22.72 6.86 7.62
N ARG A 213 21.96 6.23 8.53
CA ARG A 213 21.68 4.79 8.49
C ARG A 213 20.63 4.38 7.46
N LEU A 214 19.72 5.30 7.12
CA LEU A 214 18.61 5.06 6.19
C LEU A 214 18.86 5.67 4.80
N ALA A 215 19.91 6.45 4.64
CA ALA A 215 20.32 6.98 3.35
C ALA A 215 20.55 5.83 2.34
N PRO A 216 20.15 6.02 1.06
CA PRO A 216 20.51 5.07 0.02
C PRO A 216 22.02 4.83 0.03
N LYS A 217 22.43 3.56 0.09
CA LYS A 217 23.84 3.22 -0.12
C LYS A 217 24.16 3.54 -1.58
N LYS A 218 25.08 4.48 -1.80
CA LYS A 218 25.64 4.74 -3.14
C LYS A 218 26.39 3.51 -3.64
#